data_AF-A0A4Q7D503-F1
#
_entry.id   AF-A0A4Q7D503-F1
#
_cell.length_a   1.000
_cell.length_b   1.000
_cell.length_c   1.000
_cell.angle_alpha   90.00
_cell.angle_beta   90.00
_cell.angle_gamma   90.00
#
_symmetry.space_group_name_H-M   'P 1'
#
loop_
_entity.id
_entity.type
_entity.pdbx_description
1 polymer ?
#
loop_
_entity_poly.entity_id
_entity_poly.type
_entity_poly.pdbx_seq_one_letter_code
_entity_poly.pdbx_strand_id
1 'polypeptide(L)'
;MNPQTFLALSTLNDLKSAAYDALAKRHKMPALLLFYSFIDICATLAKEGEKKTSNQDRFKNYLVKYHYSKWSLYTPYDLWAARCSLLHAYSPLGDHSTKASPPKTIFYYSWPEKKEVVHAAIAARGYENFYLMNTNDIKIIAIDCFNSLWRRVETDEVFELQFRSNAAHLLRDFNYIQLENELTFIEQLKDIP
;
A
#
# COMPACT_ATOMS: atom_id res chain seq x y z
N MET A 1 19.02 12.47 -9.36
CA MET A 1 18.16 11.28 -9.46
C MET A 1 17.89 10.98 -10.92
N ASN A 2 17.89 9.70 -11.33
CA ASN A 2 17.57 9.31 -12.70
C ASN A 2 16.10 9.65 -13.08
N PRO A 3 15.79 10.07 -14.32
CA PRO A 3 14.42 10.42 -14.73
C PRO A 3 13.40 9.28 -14.59
N GLN A 4 13.78 8.04 -14.91
CA GLN A 4 12.90 6.87 -14.78
C GLN A 4 12.57 6.58 -13.32
N THR A 5 13.56 6.72 -12.45
CA THR A 5 13.39 6.59 -10.99
C THR A 5 12.47 7.67 -10.45
N PHE A 6 12.66 8.93 -10.89
CA PHE A 6 11.78 10.03 -10.51
C PHE A 6 10.33 9.80 -11.00
N LEU A 7 10.14 9.30 -12.22
CA LEU A 7 8.82 8.98 -12.76
C LEU A 7 8.13 7.86 -11.96
N ALA A 8 8.86 6.79 -11.61
CA ALA A 8 8.33 5.71 -10.78
C ALA A 8 7.92 6.21 -9.38
N LEU A 9 8.76 7.04 -8.75
CA LEU A 9 8.44 7.64 -7.45
C LEU A 9 7.27 8.61 -7.51
N SER A 10 7.15 9.39 -8.59
CA SER A 10 6.02 10.30 -8.84
C SER A 10 4.72 9.52 -9.02
N THR A 11 4.74 8.43 -9.78
CA THR A 11 3.59 7.52 -9.96
C THR A 11 3.12 6.95 -8.61
N LEU A 12 4.05 6.52 -7.76
CA LEU A 12 3.72 6.08 -6.40
C LEU A 12 3.10 7.22 -5.58
N ASN A 13 3.64 8.43 -5.70
CA ASN A 13 3.10 9.60 -5.02
C ASN A 13 1.67 9.96 -5.48
N ASP A 14 1.34 9.72 -6.75
CA ASP A 14 -0.02 9.90 -7.28
C ASP A 14 -0.99 8.87 -6.69
N LEU A 15 -0.59 7.59 -6.64
CA LEU A 15 -1.39 6.55 -5.98
C LEU A 15 -1.62 6.86 -4.50
N LYS A 16 -0.58 7.32 -3.80
CA LYS A 16 -0.70 7.80 -2.42
C LYS A 16 -1.70 8.95 -2.32
N SER A 17 -1.64 9.93 -3.22
CA SER A 17 -2.55 11.08 -3.23
C SER A 17 -4.00 10.67 -3.48
N ALA A 18 -4.25 9.71 -4.37
CA ALA A 18 -5.58 9.16 -4.59
C ALA A 18 -6.16 8.49 -3.33
N ALA A 19 -5.33 7.77 -2.55
CA ALA A 19 -5.74 7.18 -1.28
C ALA A 19 -6.13 8.26 -0.24
N TYR A 20 -5.39 9.39 -0.22
CA TYR A 20 -5.70 10.53 0.62
C TYR A 20 -7.03 11.18 0.25
N ASP A 21 -7.27 11.42 -1.04
CA ASP A 21 -8.49 12.03 -1.52
C ASP A 21 -9.72 11.17 -1.19
N ALA A 22 -9.60 9.85 -1.36
CA ALA A 22 -10.63 8.91 -0.94
C ALA A 22 -10.90 9.05 0.58
N LEU A 23 -9.86 9.12 1.40
CA LEU A 23 -10.01 9.25 2.84
C LEU A 23 -10.67 10.58 3.25
N ALA A 24 -10.28 11.68 2.60
CA ALA A 24 -10.81 13.03 2.81
C ALA A 24 -12.29 13.14 2.43
N LYS A 25 -12.69 12.51 1.31
CA LYS A 25 -14.08 12.37 0.86
C LYS A 25 -14.89 11.34 1.65
N ARG A 26 -14.34 10.82 2.76
CA ARG A 26 -14.96 9.81 3.63
C ARG A 26 -15.23 8.46 2.96
N HIS A 27 -14.59 8.17 1.83
CA HIS A 27 -14.59 6.86 1.18
C HIS A 27 -13.57 5.94 1.88
N LYS A 28 -13.89 5.51 3.11
CA LYS A 28 -12.92 4.84 4.00
C LYS A 28 -12.44 3.51 3.46
N MET A 29 -13.35 2.62 3.05
CA MET A 29 -12.97 1.31 2.51
C MET A 29 -12.15 1.42 1.21
N PRO A 30 -12.55 2.25 0.21
CA PRO A 30 -11.67 2.53 -0.94
C PRO A 30 -10.29 3.06 -0.54
N ALA A 31 -10.22 3.98 0.43
CA ALA A 31 -8.93 4.49 0.90
C ALA A 31 -8.06 3.38 1.51
N LEU A 32 -8.63 2.48 2.32
CA LEU A 32 -7.92 1.34 2.89
C LEU A 32 -7.35 0.43 1.79
N LEU A 33 -8.16 0.11 0.78
CA LEU A 33 -7.70 -0.70 -0.37
C LEU A 33 -6.53 -0.01 -1.07
N LEU A 34 -6.65 1.28 -1.37
CA LEU A 34 -5.59 2.05 -2.02
C LEU A 34 -4.32 2.10 -1.18
N PHE A 35 -4.40 2.29 0.14
CA PHE A 35 -3.21 2.27 1.00
C PHE A 35 -2.54 0.89 1.03
N TYR A 36 -3.30 -0.20 1.11
CA TYR A 36 -2.71 -1.54 1.08
C TYR A 36 -2.11 -1.89 -0.28
N SER A 37 -2.79 -1.56 -1.39
CA SER A 37 -2.24 -1.70 -2.74
C SER A 37 -0.99 -0.86 -2.93
N PHE A 38 -0.97 0.36 -2.41
CA PHE A 38 0.21 1.21 -2.43
C PHE A 38 1.40 0.58 -1.69
N ILE A 39 1.19 0.04 -0.49
CA ILE A 39 2.24 -0.67 0.26
C ILE A 39 2.72 -1.91 -0.53
N ASP A 40 1.83 -2.69 -1.14
CA ASP A 40 2.18 -3.86 -1.97
C ASP A 40 3.09 -3.48 -3.16
N ILE A 41 2.76 -2.39 -3.84
CA ILE A 41 3.52 -1.92 -5.00
C ILE A 41 4.88 -1.43 -4.52
N CYS A 42 4.95 -0.61 -3.47
CA CYS A 42 6.20 -0.19 -2.87
C CYS A 42 7.08 -1.39 -2.45
N ALA A 43 6.49 -2.41 -1.81
CA ALA A 43 7.19 -3.64 -1.46
C ALA A 43 7.72 -4.41 -2.67
N THR A 44 6.98 -4.39 -3.78
CA THR A 44 7.38 -5.02 -5.04
C THR A 44 8.53 -4.28 -5.71
N LEU A 45 8.53 -2.95 -5.69
CA LEU A 45 9.59 -2.12 -6.26
C LEU A 45 10.85 -2.12 -5.39
N ALA A 46 10.69 -2.24 -4.07
CA ALA A 46 11.79 -2.31 -3.11
C ALA A 46 12.40 -3.71 -2.94
N LYS A 47 11.93 -4.73 -3.68
CA LYS A 47 12.43 -6.10 -3.55
C LYS A 47 13.93 -6.17 -3.90
N GLU A 48 14.68 -6.92 -3.11
CA GLU A 48 16.11 -7.11 -3.28
C GLU A 48 16.45 -8.58 -3.53
N GLY A 49 17.44 -8.82 -4.40
CA GLY A 49 17.90 -10.15 -4.77
C GLY A 49 16.97 -10.89 -5.73
N GLU A 50 17.47 -11.99 -6.27
CA GLU A 50 16.78 -12.79 -7.29
C GLU A 50 15.98 -13.96 -6.70
N LYS A 51 16.09 -14.21 -5.39
CA LYS A 51 15.37 -15.31 -4.75
C LYS A 51 13.86 -15.07 -4.84
N LYS A 52 13.15 -16.06 -5.36
CA LYS A 52 11.68 -16.09 -5.42
C LYS A 52 11.12 -16.04 -3.99
N THR A 53 10.74 -14.84 -3.55
CA THR A 53 10.04 -14.61 -2.28
C THR A 53 8.55 -14.64 -2.51
N SER A 54 7.82 -15.24 -1.57
CA SER A 54 6.36 -15.22 -1.58
C SER A 54 5.85 -13.77 -1.48
N ASN A 55 4.64 -13.50 -1.98
CA ASN A 55 4.02 -12.17 -1.83
C ASN A 55 3.91 -11.78 -0.34
N GLN A 56 3.58 -12.76 0.51
CA GLN A 56 3.52 -12.57 1.97
C GLN A 56 4.86 -12.14 2.55
N ASP A 57 5.96 -12.83 2.25
CA ASP A 57 7.26 -12.50 2.81
C ASP A 57 7.76 -11.17 2.30
N ARG A 58 7.48 -10.84 1.03
CA ARG A 58 7.81 -9.54 0.46
C ARG A 58 7.13 -8.40 1.23
N PHE A 59 5.82 -8.50 1.44
CA PHE A 59 5.06 -7.49 2.17
C PHE A 59 5.56 -7.34 3.61
N LYS A 60 5.70 -8.45 4.33
CA LYS A 60 6.17 -8.44 5.74
C LYS A 60 7.58 -7.86 5.85
N ASN A 61 8.51 -8.30 5.01
CA ASN A 61 9.90 -7.82 5.03
C ASN A 61 10.00 -6.35 4.68
N TYR A 62 9.16 -5.89 3.73
CA TYR A 62 9.08 -4.47 3.40
C TYR A 62 8.63 -3.63 4.60
N LEU A 63 7.57 -4.04 5.29
CA LEU A 63 7.12 -3.36 6.51
C LEU A 63 8.21 -3.34 7.58
N VAL A 64 8.88 -4.47 7.85
CA VAL A 64 9.98 -4.53 8.84
C VAL A 64 11.11 -3.57 8.49
N LYS A 65 11.41 -3.41 7.19
CA LYS A 65 12.53 -2.60 6.73
C LYS A 65 12.22 -1.10 6.64
N TYR A 66 11.01 -0.75 6.21
CA TYR A 66 10.66 0.62 5.84
C TYR A 66 9.67 1.28 6.79
N HIS A 67 9.03 0.54 7.69
CA HIS A 67 8.23 1.13 8.76
C HIS A 67 9.07 1.23 10.04
N TYR A 68 9.60 2.41 10.33
CA TYR A 68 10.55 2.63 11.44
C TYR A 68 9.93 2.57 12.85
N SER A 69 8.61 2.35 12.97
CA SER A 69 7.96 2.22 14.28
C SER A 69 8.25 0.85 14.88
N LYS A 70 9.21 0.80 15.80
CA LYS A 70 9.46 -0.35 16.69
C LYS A 70 8.24 -0.76 17.56
N TRP A 71 7.10 -0.06 17.45
CA TRP A 71 5.95 -0.22 18.35
C TRP A 71 4.60 -0.06 17.65
N SER A 72 4.48 -0.58 16.43
CA SER A 72 3.16 -0.86 15.87
C SER A 72 2.46 -1.89 16.76
N LEU A 73 1.24 -1.58 17.24
CA LEU A 73 0.37 -2.54 17.95
C LEU A 73 0.16 -3.83 17.13
N TYR A 74 0.32 -3.72 15.80
CA TYR A 74 0.08 -4.74 14.80
C TYR A 74 1.41 -5.31 14.30
N THR A 75 1.50 -6.63 14.18
CA THR A 75 2.65 -7.25 13.52
C THR A 75 2.55 -7.08 12.00
N PRO A 76 3.66 -7.19 11.25
CA PRO A 76 3.62 -7.26 9.79
C PRO A 76 2.73 -8.39 9.27
N TYR A 77 2.57 -9.47 10.04
CA TYR A 77 1.69 -10.56 9.67
C TYR A 77 0.21 -10.20 9.83
N ASP A 78 -0.17 -9.49 10.89
CA ASP A 78 -1.52 -8.98 11.09
C ASP A 78 -1.92 -8.02 9.95
N LEU A 79 -1.00 -7.12 9.56
CA LEU A 79 -1.21 -6.18 8.46
C LEU A 79 -1.36 -6.88 7.12
N TRP A 80 -0.55 -7.91 6.85
CA TRP A 80 -0.67 -8.71 5.63
C TRP A 80 -2.01 -9.46 5.57
N ALA A 81 -2.44 -10.02 6.71
CA ALA A 81 -3.70 -10.73 6.79
C ALA A 81 -4.89 -9.80 6.57
N ALA A 82 -4.89 -8.63 7.21
CA ALA A 82 -5.95 -7.63 7.04
C ALA A 82 -6.01 -7.11 5.60
N ARG A 83 -4.86 -6.89 4.97
CA ARG A 83 -4.73 -6.60 3.53
C ARG A 83 -5.43 -7.66 2.66
N CYS A 84 -5.17 -8.94 2.92
CA CYS A 84 -5.78 -10.04 2.18
C CYS A 84 -7.30 -10.09 2.40
N SER A 85 -7.78 -9.99 3.65
CA SER A 85 -9.22 -9.96 3.94
C SER A 85 -9.93 -8.80 3.24
N LEU A 86 -9.35 -7.60 3.27
CA LEU A 86 -9.93 -6.44 2.59
C LEU A 86 -9.95 -6.59 1.07
N LEU A 87 -8.82 -6.98 0.46
CA LEU A 87 -8.71 -7.05 -1.00
C LEU A 87 -9.55 -8.18 -1.60
N HIS A 88 -9.73 -9.29 -0.90
CA HIS A 88 -10.40 -10.47 -1.44
C HIS A 88 -11.84 -10.66 -0.96
N ALA A 89 -12.17 -10.18 0.25
CA ALA A 89 -13.50 -10.36 0.84
C ALA A 89 -14.20 -9.03 1.17
N TYR A 90 -13.57 -7.88 0.95
CA TYR A 90 -14.08 -6.56 1.35
C TYR A 90 -14.55 -6.53 2.81
N SER A 91 -13.83 -7.27 3.66
CA SER A 91 -14.24 -7.61 5.02
C SER A 91 -13.00 -7.66 5.92
N PRO A 92 -13.13 -7.38 7.23
CA PRO A 92 -12.05 -7.65 8.18
C PRO A 92 -11.79 -9.15 8.36
N LEU A 93 -12.77 -10.01 8.01
CA LEU A 93 -12.69 -11.46 8.12
C LEU A 93 -12.20 -12.05 6.80
N GLY A 94 -11.15 -12.87 6.86
CA GLY A 94 -10.64 -13.64 5.74
C GLY A 94 -10.27 -15.06 6.18
N ASP A 95 -9.82 -15.89 5.25
CA ASP A 95 -9.61 -17.34 5.44
C ASP A 95 -8.37 -17.71 6.28
N HIS A 96 -7.87 -16.80 7.12
CA HIS A 96 -6.66 -17.01 7.91
C HIS A 96 -6.90 -17.66 9.27
N SER A 97 -8.17 -17.93 9.63
CA SER A 97 -8.59 -18.50 10.91
C SER A 97 -8.20 -19.97 11.12
N THR A 98 -7.82 -20.69 10.05
CA THR A 98 -7.49 -22.14 10.09
C THR A 98 -6.02 -22.44 10.36
N LYS A 99 -5.18 -21.42 10.54
CA LYS A 99 -3.74 -21.58 10.78
C LYS A 99 -3.45 -21.84 12.26
N ALA A 100 -2.39 -22.60 12.55
CA ALA A 100 -1.95 -22.94 13.91
C ALA A 100 -1.64 -21.72 14.80
N SER A 101 -1.26 -20.59 14.20
CA SER A 101 -1.14 -19.28 14.87
C SER A 101 -1.74 -18.22 13.93
N PRO A 102 -3.05 -17.96 14.04
CA PRO A 102 -3.72 -17.05 13.14
C PRO A 102 -3.36 -15.60 13.50
N PRO A 103 -3.21 -14.71 12.49
CA PRO A 103 -3.07 -13.28 12.72
C PRO A 103 -4.32 -12.75 13.42
N LYS A 104 -4.16 -11.73 14.27
CA LYS A 104 -5.32 -11.09 14.91
C LYS A 104 -6.12 -10.33 13.86
N THR A 105 -7.44 -10.45 13.95
CA THR A 105 -8.35 -9.73 13.04
C THR A 105 -8.24 -8.23 13.31
N ILE A 106 -8.13 -7.43 12.25
CA ILE A 106 -8.12 -5.96 12.36
C ILE A 106 -9.48 -5.43 11.88
N PHE A 107 -10.20 -4.77 12.78
CA PHE A 107 -11.34 -3.94 12.44
C PHE A 107 -10.91 -2.48 12.32
N TYR A 108 -11.51 -1.74 11.39
CA TYR A 108 -11.18 -0.35 11.12
C TYR A 108 -12.25 0.60 11.66
N TYR A 109 -11.82 1.74 12.18
CA TYR A 109 -12.71 2.82 12.60
C TYR A 109 -12.14 4.20 12.23
N SER A 110 -13.01 5.19 12.11
CA SER A 110 -12.63 6.57 11.75
C SER A 110 -13.08 7.63 12.76
N TRP A 111 -13.63 7.21 13.90
CA TRP A 111 -14.14 8.08 14.97
C TRP A 111 -13.35 7.82 16.26
N PRO A 112 -12.19 8.49 16.45
CA PRO A 112 -11.37 8.38 17.67
C PRO A 112 -12.17 8.44 18.97
N GLU A 113 -13.11 9.38 19.04
CA GLU A 113 -13.98 9.64 20.18
C GLU A 113 -15.03 8.54 20.43
N LYS A 114 -15.25 7.65 19.46
CA LYS A 114 -16.17 6.51 19.57
C LYS A 114 -15.46 5.16 19.64
N LYS A 115 -14.13 5.15 19.81
CA LYS A 115 -13.32 3.92 19.84
C LYS A 115 -13.91 2.84 20.76
N GLU A 116 -14.21 3.18 22.00
CA GLU A 116 -14.74 2.21 22.99
C GLU A 116 -16.13 1.71 22.64
N VAL A 117 -16.98 2.57 22.05
CA VAL A 117 -18.31 2.19 21.57
C VAL A 117 -18.20 1.20 20.40
N VAL A 118 -17.31 1.47 19.45
CA VAL A 118 -17.06 0.58 18.32
C VAL A 118 -16.48 -0.75 18.80
N HIS A 119 -15.55 -0.71 19.75
CA HIS A 119 -14.98 -1.91 20.36
C HIS A 119 -16.07 -2.76 21.03
N ALA A 120 -16.90 -2.16 21.88
CA ALA A 120 -18.00 -2.86 22.54
C ALA A 120 -19.01 -3.45 21.52
N ALA A 121 -19.33 -2.72 20.45
CA ALA A 121 -20.23 -3.20 19.40
C ALA A 121 -19.66 -4.40 18.63
N ILE A 122 -18.35 -4.44 18.40
CA ILE A 122 -17.67 -5.59 17.77
C ILE A 122 -17.61 -6.76 18.76
N ALA A 123 -17.24 -6.52 20.02
CA ALA A 123 -17.21 -7.56 21.06
C ALA A 123 -18.59 -8.20 21.27
N ALA A 124 -19.67 -7.41 21.26
CA ALA A 124 -21.05 -7.91 21.36
C ALA A 124 -21.46 -8.83 20.21
N ARG A 125 -20.71 -8.85 19.09
CA ARG A 125 -20.91 -9.80 17.98
C ARG A 125 -20.12 -11.10 18.15
N GLY A 126 -19.44 -11.30 19.28
CA GLY A 126 -18.69 -12.51 19.60
C GLY A 126 -17.21 -12.49 19.18
N TYR A 127 -16.67 -11.32 18.81
CA TYR A 127 -15.24 -11.19 18.53
C TYR A 127 -14.48 -10.85 19.81
N GLU A 128 -13.63 -11.75 20.29
CA GLU A 128 -12.96 -11.60 21.59
C GLU A 128 -11.45 -11.25 21.48
N ASN A 129 -10.83 -11.49 20.31
CA ASN A 129 -9.41 -11.28 20.10
C ASN A 129 -9.13 -10.55 18.78
N PHE A 130 -9.39 -9.24 18.78
CA PHE A 130 -9.22 -8.39 17.61
C PHE A 130 -8.46 -7.11 17.95
N TYR A 131 -7.93 -6.50 16.91
CA TYR A 131 -7.39 -5.15 16.92
C TYR A 131 -8.41 -4.17 16.37
N LEU A 132 -8.46 -2.97 16.97
CA LEU A 132 -9.24 -1.86 16.45
C LEU A 132 -8.28 -0.77 15.95
N MET A 133 -8.12 -0.68 14.62
CA MET A 133 -7.18 0.22 13.96
C MET A 133 -7.86 1.48 13.45
N ASN A 134 -7.28 2.65 13.74
CA ASN A 134 -7.78 3.87 13.15
C ASN A 134 -7.44 3.89 11.67
N THR A 135 -8.36 4.26 10.79
CA THR A 135 -8.07 4.43 9.35
C THR A 135 -6.92 5.39 9.06
N ASN A 136 -6.59 6.32 9.97
CA ASN A 136 -5.40 7.15 9.87
C ASN A 136 -4.09 6.40 10.19
N ASP A 137 -4.12 5.31 10.94
CA ASP A 137 -2.92 4.54 11.29
C ASP A 137 -2.33 3.88 10.04
N ILE A 138 -3.17 3.27 9.18
CA ILE A 138 -2.67 2.70 7.92
C ILE A 138 -2.12 3.77 6.97
N LYS A 139 -2.72 4.97 6.99
CA LYS A 139 -2.21 6.12 6.25
C LYS A 139 -0.80 6.47 6.76
N ILE A 140 -0.60 6.54 8.07
CA ILE A 140 0.72 6.82 8.67
C ILE A 140 1.73 5.74 8.27
N ILE A 141 1.37 4.46 8.40
CA ILE A 141 2.22 3.32 8.00
C ILE A 141 2.63 3.46 6.53
N ALA A 142 1.68 3.73 5.64
CA ALA A 142 1.94 3.89 4.21
C ALA A 142 2.91 5.05 3.92
N ILE A 143 2.71 6.21 4.56
CA ILE A 143 3.60 7.38 4.39
C ILE A 143 5.01 7.05 4.88
N ASP A 144 5.14 6.46 6.06
CA ASP A 144 6.43 6.16 6.66
C ASP A 144 7.21 5.21 5.76
N CYS A 145 6.56 4.13 5.33
CA CYS A 145 7.15 3.18 4.39
C CYS A 145 7.64 3.86 3.11
N PHE A 146 6.81 4.74 2.53
CA PHE A 146 7.15 5.44 1.30
C PHE A 146 8.29 6.43 1.48
N ASN A 147 8.28 7.23 2.55
CA ASN A 147 9.31 8.22 2.82
C ASN A 147 10.66 7.53 3.10
N SER A 148 10.66 6.42 3.83
CA SER A 148 11.86 5.61 4.05
C SER A 148 12.35 4.96 2.75
N LEU A 149 11.44 4.50 1.88
CA LEU A 149 11.78 3.98 0.56
C LEU A 149 12.42 5.07 -0.30
N TRP A 150 11.74 6.22 -0.45
CA TRP A 150 12.19 7.36 -1.22
C TRP A 150 13.58 7.81 -0.77
N ARG A 151 13.77 8.01 0.53
CA ARG A 151 15.06 8.41 1.09
C ARG A 151 16.17 7.43 0.72
N ARG A 152 15.88 6.12 0.78
CA ARG A 152 16.87 5.11 0.41
C ARG A 152 17.20 5.17 -1.09
N VAL A 153 16.19 5.33 -1.95
CA VAL A 153 16.40 5.53 -3.39
C VAL A 153 17.31 6.73 -3.67
N GLU A 154 17.20 7.81 -2.87
CA GLU A 154 18.05 8.99 -3.01
C GLU A 154 19.49 8.79 -2.53
N THR A 155 19.71 7.94 -1.52
CA THR A 155 21.01 7.84 -0.84
C THR A 155 21.83 6.59 -1.18
N ASP A 156 21.22 5.57 -1.79
CA ASP A 156 21.85 4.27 -2.07
C ASP A 156 21.76 3.98 -3.58
N GLU A 157 22.84 4.28 -4.30
CA GLU A 157 22.90 4.14 -5.77
C GLU A 157 22.67 2.70 -6.25
N VAL A 158 23.17 1.71 -5.51
CA VAL A 158 22.97 0.29 -5.85
C VAL A 158 21.49 -0.07 -5.71
N PHE A 159 20.85 0.38 -4.63
CA PHE A 159 19.42 0.19 -4.45
C PHE A 159 18.58 0.97 -5.46
N GLU A 160 19.00 2.18 -5.86
CA GLU A 160 18.33 2.96 -6.92
C GLU A 160 18.28 2.19 -8.24
N LEU A 161 19.40 1.59 -8.65
CA LEU A 161 19.48 0.77 -9.87
C LEU A 161 18.54 -0.44 -9.78
N GLN A 162 18.50 -1.10 -8.63
CA GLN A 162 17.60 -2.24 -8.40
C GLN A 162 16.13 -1.81 -8.42
N PHE A 163 15.80 -0.71 -7.76
CA PHE A 163 14.45 -0.13 -7.74
C PHE A 163 13.99 0.20 -9.16
N ARG A 164 14.85 0.86 -9.95
CA ARG A 164 14.57 1.18 -11.35
C ARG A 164 14.35 -0.07 -12.20
N SER A 165 15.19 -1.09 -12.02
CA SER A 165 15.02 -2.40 -12.69
C SER A 165 13.67 -3.04 -12.34
N ASN A 166 13.30 -3.03 -11.06
CA ASN A 166 11.99 -3.52 -10.61
C ASN A 166 10.82 -2.70 -11.17
N ALA A 167 11.02 -1.40 -11.39
CA ALA A 167 10.02 -0.49 -11.94
C ALA A 167 9.89 -0.58 -13.47
N ALA A 168 10.76 -1.32 -14.17
CA ALA A 168 10.78 -1.33 -15.64
C ALA A 168 9.43 -1.70 -16.28
N HIS A 169 8.68 -2.65 -15.69
CA HIS A 169 7.35 -3.00 -16.17
C HIS A 169 6.33 -1.87 -15.96
N LEU A 170 6.30 -1.27 -14.77
CA LEU A 170 5.46 -0.12 -14.46
C LEU A 170 5.72 1.04 -15.44
N LEU A 171 6.99 1.34 -15.67
CA LEU A 171 7.42 2.43 -16.55
C LEU A 171 7.14 2.16 -18.03
N ARG A 172 7.22 0.89 -18.46
CA ARG A 172 6.85 0.49 -19.82
C ARG A 172 5.38 0.79 -20.10
N ASP A 173 4.49 0.45 -19.16
CA ASP A 173 3.05 0.68 -19.32
C ASP A 173 2.75 2.19 -19.32
N PHE A 174 3.43 2.97 -18.49
CA PHE A 174 3.30 4.44 -18.49
C PHE A 174 3.79 5.09 -19.79
N ASN A 175 4.94 4.67 -20.32
CA ASN A 175 5.45 5.18 -21.58
C ASN A 175 4.52 4.83 -22.76
N TYR A 176 3.84 3.69 -22.69
CA TYR A 176 2.82 3.34 -23.68
C TYR A 176 1.60 4.28 -23.62
N ILE A 177 1.12 4.60 -22.42
CA ILE A 177 0.01 5.57 -22.23
C ILE A 177 0.41 6.96 -22.72
N GLN A 178 1.64 7.40 -22.45
CA GLN A 178 2.12 8.70 -22.94
C GLN A 178 2.17 8.73 -24.47
N LEU A 179 2.66 7.65 -25.10
CA LEU A 179 2.67 7.52 -26.55
C LEU A 179 1.25 7.53 -27.14
N GLU A 180 0.30 6.83 -26.50
CA GLU A 180 -1.11 6.83 -26.93
C GLU A 180 -1.75 8.22 -26.84
N ASN A 181 -1.48 8.96 -25.76
CA ASN A 181 -1.94 10.34 -25.60
C ASN A 181 -1.33 11.28 -26.65
N GLU A 182 -0.03 11.14 -26.94
CA GLU A 182 0.65 11.92 -27.98
C GLU A 182 0.11 11.59 -29.38
N LEU A 183 -0.12 10.30 -29.68
CA LEU A 183 -0.73 9.87 -30.95
C LEU A 183 -2.16 10.40 -31.10
N THR A 184 -2.97 10.33 -30.05
CA THR A 184 -4.34 10.86 -30.03
C THR A 184 -4.33 12.38 -30.25
N PHE A 185 -3.41 13.09 -29.62
CA PHE A 185 -3.25 14.53 -29.82
C PHE A 185 -2.83 14.87 -31.27
N ILE A 186 -1.89 14.12 -31.85
CA ILE A 186 -1.49 14.30 -33.25
C ILE A 186 -2.65 14.02 -34.22
N GLU A 187 -3.49 13.02 -33.95
CA GLU A 187 -4.69 12.76 -34.75
C GLU A 187 -5.69 13.92 -34.67
N GLN A 188 -5.94 14.45 -33.46
CA GLN A 188 -6.81 15.61 -33.28
C GLN A 188 -6.30 16.87 -33.97
N LEU A 189 -4.97 17.05 -34.08
CA LEU A 189 -4.37 18.16 -34.82
C LEU A 189 -4.55 18.06 -36.34
N LYS A 190 -4.75 16.86 -36.90
CA LYS A 190 -5.01 16.67 -38.35
C LYS A 190 -6.42 17.10 -38.75
N ASP A 191 -7.34 17.18 -37.79
CA ASP A 191 -8.72 17.59 -37.98
C ASP A 191 -8.95 19.09 -37.73
N ILE A 192 -7.87 19.85 -37.46
CA ILE A 192 -7.92 21.31 -37.38
C ILE A 192 -7.71 21.89 -38.79
N PRO A 193 -8.70 22.61 -39.36
CA PRO A 193 -8.67 23.12 -40.74
C PRO A 193 -7.63 24.21 -40.99
#